data_AF-A0A525K1X5-F1
#
_entry.id   AF-A0A525K1X5-F1
#
_cell.length_a   1.000
_cell.length_b   1.000
_cell.length_c   1.000
_cell.angle_alpha   90.00
_cell.angle_beta   90.00
_cell.angle_gamma   90.00
#
_symmetry.space_group_name_H-M   'P 1'
#
loop_
_entity.id
_entity.type
_entity.pdbx_description
1 polymer ?
#
loop_
_entity_poly.entity_id
_entity_poly.type
_entity_poly.pdbx_seq_one_letter_code
_entity_poly.pdbx_strand_id
1 'polypeptide(L)' 'MNAEFDYDLTSDQWETLKALRKGTTRVSVLNQSVLEALVALQLAAMNENRAVITSRGRKVLVRGSPRLWDVAA' A
#
# COMPACT_ATOMS: atom_id res chain seq x y z
N MET A 1 -24.26 -2.27 1.74
CA MET A 1 -23.32 -2.91 2.68
C MET A 1 -22.00 -3.15 1.96
N ASN A 2 -21.16 -2.12 1.84
CA ASN A 2 -19.78 -2.34 1.45
C ASN A 2 -19.01 -2.39 2.75
N ALA A 3 -18.54 -3.58 3.15
CA ALA A 3 -17.55 -3.71 4.21
C ALA A 3 -16.25 -3.09 3.66
N GLU A 4 -16.21 -1.76 3.70
CA GLU A 4 -15.09 -0.93 3.32
C GLU A 4 -14.09 -1.10 4.44
N PHE A 5 -13.14 -2.00 4.22
CA PHE A 5 -12.02 -2.22 5.11
C PHE A 5 -11.25 -0.89 5.25
N ASP A 6 -11.60 -0.13 6.27
CA ASP A 6 -10.80 0.97 6.78
C ASP A 6 -9.59 0.31 7.47
N TYR A 7 -8.56 0.04 6.67
CA TYR A 7 -7.33 -0.52 7.21
C TYR A 7 -6.69 0.57 8.08
N ASP A 8 -6.59 0.31 9.38
CA ASP A 8 -5.80 1.14 10.32
C ASP A 8 -4.31 0.91 10.02
N LEU A 9 -3.86 1.51 8.93
CA LEU A 9 -2.47 1.43 8.51
C LEU A 9 -1.66 2.50 9.23
N THR A 10 -0.49 2.12 9.70
CA THR A 10 0.45 3.09 10.26
C THR A 10 0.98 4.02 9.16
N SER A 11 1.53 5.17 9.55
CA SER A 11 2.15 6.12 8.61
C SER A 11 3.21 5.45 7.72
N ASP A 12 4.03 4.56 8.29
CA ASP A 12 5.08 3.85 7.54
C ASP A 12 4.52 2.85 6.51
N GLN A 13 3.44 2.14 6.87
CA GLN A 13 2.71 1.27 5.94
C GLN A 13 2.11 2.08 4.78
N TRP A 14 1.57 3.26 5.08
CA TRP A 14 1.07 4.20 4.08
C TRP A 14 2.17 4.71 3.14
N GLU A 15 3.33 5.11 3.66
CA GLU A 15 4.47 5.53 2.84
C GLU A 15 5.00 4.40 1.96
N THR A 16 5.11 3.18 2.52
CA THR A 16 5.56 2.01 1.78
C THR A 16 4.59 1.67 0.65
N LEU A 17 3.28 1.65 0.89
CA LEU A 17 2.27 1.46 -0.15
C LEU A 17 2.35 2.52 -1.27
N LYS A 18 2.60 3.78 -0.91
CA LYS A 18 2.81 4.86 -1.90
C LYS A 18 4.08 4.65 -2.71
N ALA A 19 5.17 4.22 -2.08
CA ALA A 19 6.42 3.91 -2.77
C ALA A 19 6.23 2.77 -3.78
N LEU A 20 5.54 1.69 -3.39
CA LEU A 20 5.21 0.57 -4.28
C LEU A 20 4.36 0.98 -5.49
N ARG A 21 3.49 1.98 -5.35
CA ARG A 21 2.73 2.54 -6.47
C ARG A 21 3.62 3.28 -7.46
N LYS A 22 4.64 4.01 -6.99
CA LYS A 22 5.52 4.83 -7.84
C LYS A 22 6.49 3.99 -8.68
N GLY A 23 6.78 2.76 -8.26
CA GLY A 23 7.60 1.84 -9.02
C GLY A 23 8.04 0.67 -8.17
N THR A 24 8.51 -0.38 -8.83
CA THR A 24 8.86 -1.64 -8.19
C THR A 24 10.08 -1.49 -7.28
N THR A 25 9.83 -1.23 -6.00
CA THR A 25 10.87 -1.04 -4.99
C THR A 25 11.54 -2.37 -4.66
N ARG A 26 12.88 -2.38 -4.62
CA ARG A 26 13.64 -3.54 -4.11
C ARG A 26 13.32 -3.74 -2.64
N VAL A 27 13.04 -4.99 -2.26
CA VAL A 27 12.71 -5.37 -0.88
C VAL A 27 13.78 -4.91 0.12
N SER A 28 15.06 -4.95 -0.26
CA SER A 28 16.19 -4.52 0.58
C SER A 28 16.19 -3.04 0.98
N VAL A 29 15.39 -2.20 0.31
CA VAL A 29 15.27 -0.75 0.61
C VAL A 29 14.06 -0.47 1.50
N LEU A 30 13.11 -1.42 1.59
CA LEU A 30 11.90 -1.28 2.39
C LEU A 30 12.10 -1.91 3.76
N ASN A 31 11.37 -1.39 4.75
CA ASN A 31 11.30 -2.03 6.05
C ASN A 31 10.58 -3.38 5.89
N GLN A 32 11.32 -4.47 6.11
CA GLN A 32 10.82 -5.82 5.86
C GLN A 32 9.58 -6.15 6.70
N SER A 33 9.55 -5.74 7.97
CA SER A 33 8.40 -5.97 8.86
C SER A 33 7.12 -5.28 8.35
N VAL A 34 7.27 -4.08 7.80
CA VAL A 34 6.17 -3.28 7.25
C VAL A 34 5.67 -3.91 5.96
N LEU A 35 6.59 -4.35 5.11
CA LEU A 35 6.26 -5.04 3.87
C LEU A 35 5.56 -6.38 4.14
N GLU A 36 6.03 -7.17 5.11
CA GLU A 36 5.38 -8.42 5.51
C GLU A 36 3.96 -8.18 6.02
N ALA A 37 3.74 -7.13 6.83
CA ALA A 37 2.40 -6.73 7.25
C ALA A 37 1.50 -6.37 6.06
N LEU A 38 2.01 -5.62 5.09
CA LEU A 38 1.27 -5.26 3.88
C LEU A 38 0.95 -6.46 2.98
N VAL A 39 1.84 -7.46 2.93
CA VAL A 39 1.62 -8.73 2.22
C VAL A 39 0.58 -9.58 2.94
N ALA A 40 0.63 -9.66 4.27
CA ALA A 40 -0.37 -10.35 5.09
C ALA A 40 -1.79 -9.77 4.89
N LEU A 41 -1.88 -8.45 4.71
CA LEU A 41 -3.13 -7.75 4.38
C LEU A 41 -3.51 -7.82 2.87
N GLN A 42 -2.71 -8.51 2.06
CA GLN A 42 -2.85 -8.60 0.60
C GLN A 42 -2.83 -7.24 -0.12
N LEU A 43 -2.22 -6.22 0.47
CA LEU A 43 -2.07 -4.88 -0.10
C LEU A 43 -0.80 -4.78 -0.98
N ALA A 44 0.20 -5.60 -0.66
CA ALA A 44 1.40 -5.81 -1.46
C ALA A 44 1.59 -7.30 -1.78
N ALA A 45 2.40 -7.61 -2.78
CA ALA A 45 2.83 -8.97 -3.11
C ALA A 45 4.33 -8.98 -3.40
N MET A 46 4.99 -10.11 -3.10
CA MET A 46 6.39 -10.36 -3.43
C MET A 46 6.48 -11.06 -4.79
N ASN A 47 7.32 -10.56 -5.69
CA ASN A 47 7.63 -11.15 -6.97
C ASN A 47 9.16 -11.17 -7.17
N GLU A 48 9.77 -12.35 -7.22
CA GLU A 48 11.19 -12.55 -7.58
C GLU A 48 12.16 -11.54 -6.92
N ASN A 49 11.94 -11.23 -5.63
CA ASN A 49 12.71 -10.26 -4.82
C ASN A 49 12.31 -8.78 -4.97
N ARG A 50 11.11 -8.52 -5.47
CA ARG A 50 10.53 -7.19 -5.61
C ARG A 50 9.15 -7.13 -4.97
N ALA A 51 8.87 -6.03 -4.28
CA ALA A 51 7.53 -5.77 -3.79
C ALA A 51 6.72 -5.03 -4.86
N VAL A 52 5.48 -5.49 -5.10
CA VAL A 52 4.52 -4.86 -6.01
C VAL A 52 3.22 -4.55 -5.29
N ILE A 53 2.60 -3.43 -5.62
CA ILE A 53 1.27 -3.08 -5.09
C ILE A 53 0.20 -3.96 -5.76
N THR A 54 -0.73 -4.51 -4.97
CA THR A 54 -1.86 -5.28 -5.52
C THR A 54 -3.00 -4.36 -5.94
N SER A 55 -3.97 -4.90 -6.69
CA SER A 55 -5.21 -4.18 -7.00
C SER A 55 -5.98 -3.75 -5.74
N ARG A 56 -5.90 -4.53 -4.65
CA ARG A 56 -6.49 -4.18 -3.36
C ARG A 56 -5.74 -3.02 -2.69
N GLY A 57 -4.41 -3.12 -2.61
CA GLY A 57 -3.57 -2.04 -2.09
C GLY A 57 -3.78 -0.72 -2.82
N ARG A 58 -3.95 -0.76 -4.15
CA ARG A 58 -4.25 0.43 -4.96
C ARG A 58 -5.59 1.08 -4.58
N LYS A 59 -6.64 0.29 -4.36
CA LYS A 59 -7.95 0.80 -3.93
C LYS A 59 -7.88 1.43 -2.54
N VAL A 60 -7.21 0.76 -1.59
CA VAL A 60 -6.96 1.30 -0.25
C VAL A 60 -6.22 2.63 -0.36
N LEU A 61 -5.20 2.71 -1.21
CA LEU A 61 -4.41 3.91 -1.37
C LEU A 61 -5.23 5.12 -1.84
N VAL A 62 -6.14 4.91 -2.79
CA VAL A 62 -7.05 5.96 -3.30
C VAL A 62 -8.08 6.37 -2.25
N ARG A 63 -8.53 5.44 -1.42
CA ARG A 63 -9.53 5.68 -0.36
C ARG A 63 -8.97 6.41 0.86
N GLY A 64 -7.81 6.01 1.37
CA GLY A 64 -7.23 6.56 2.60
C GLY A 64 -6.20 7.67 2.39
N SER A 65 -6.00 8.16 1.16
CA SER A 65 -5.21 9.37 0.90
C SER A 65 -6.12 10.59 0.84
N PRO A 66 -6.31 11.37 1.92
CA PRO A 66 -7.13 12.59 1.89
C PRO A 66 -6.66 13.60 0.83
N ARG A 67 -5.35 13.64 0.51
CA ARG A 67 -4.80 14.49 -0.57
C ARG A 67 -5.17 14.07 -2.01
N LEU A 68 -5.68 12.85 -2.22
CA LEU A 68 -6.18 12.41 -3.53
C LEU A 68 -7.68 12.68 -3.71
N TRP A 69 -8.40 12.98 -2.62
CA TRP A 69 -9.80 13.39 -2.66
C TRP A 69 -9.94 14.88 -2.98
N ASP A 70 -8.89 15.66 -2.72
CA ASP A 70 -8.82 17.11 -2.92
C ASP A 70 -8.54 17.55 -4.38
N VAL A 71 -8.83 16.70 -5.38
CA VAL A 71 -8.65 17.02 -6.83
C VAL A 71 -10.01 17.19 -7.53
N ALA A 72 -11.10 17.34 -6.78
CA ALA A 72 -12.44 17.57 -7.33
C ALA A 72 -13.17 18.75 -6.68
N ALA A 73 -12.45 19.81 -6.28
CA ALA A 73 -13.01 21.10 -5.87
C ALA A 73 -12.70 22.17 -6.92
#